data_AF-A0A401Q4R4-F1
#
_entry.id   AF-A0A401Q4R4-F1
#
_cell.length_a   1.000
_cell.length_b   1.000
_cell.length_c   1.000
_cell.angle_alpha   90.00
_cell.angle_beta   90.00
_cell.angle_gamma   90.00
#
_symmetry.space_group_name_H-M   'P 1'
#
loop_
_entity.id
_entity.type
_entity.pdbx_description
1 polymer ?
#
loop_
_entity_poly.entity_id
_entity_poly.type
_entity_poly.pdbx_seq_one_letter_code
_entity_poly.pdbx_strand_id
1 'polypeptide(L)'
;MAPRQALLAVHQALEKCFHVIEQQHNSWQSTLTECLPILSSLSNLVEQLQACTKVVFKNTAFREFSDLQLRLKYKLTQAIEISLEQLGEKMSVLKMVQNTTNNQVAACFQMYEQHADAIGLTAVLERSCLCPSIADMLEWLQDVQRFYRSQYPLNVGSCAHGLFLAGVVL
;
A
#
# COMPACT_ATOMS: atom_id res chain seq x y z
N MET A 1 -34.18 -0.99 20.86
CA MET A 1 -33.11 -0.24 21.57
C MET A 1 -33.51 1.21 21.66
N ALA A 2 -33.15 1.93 22.73
CA ALA A 2 -33.42 3.36 22.80
C ALA A 2 -32.56 4.10 21.75
N PRO A 3 -33.07 5.15 21.07
CA PRO A 3 -32.36 5.88 20.00
C PRO A 3 -30.96 6.36 20.45
N ARG A 4 -30.83 6.77 21.72
CA ARG A 4 -29.57 7.19 22.33
C ARG A 4 -28.53 6.07 22.45
N GLN A 5 -28.96 4.82 22.67
CA GLN A 5 -28.06 3.67 22.75
C GLN A 5 -27.52 3.29 21.36
N ALA A 6 -28.39 3.34 20.35
CA ALA A 6 -28.01 3.08 18.95
C ALA A 6 -26.99 4.12 18.45
N LEU A 7 -27.23 5.41 18.75
CA LEU A 7 -26.31 6.49 18.41
C LEU A 7 -24.95 6.33 19.09
N LEU A 8 -24.93 5.98 20.38
CA LEU A 8 -23.69 5.75 21.12
C LEU A 8 -22.89 4.56 20.55
N ALA A 9 -23.57 3.48 20.13
CA ALA A 9 -22.92 2.34 19.49
C ALA A 9 -22.25 2.73 18.16
N VAL A 10 -22.91 3.52 17.33
CA VAL A 10 -22.34 4.03 16.06
C VAL A 10 -21.15 4.95 16.32
N HIS A 11 -21.23 5.87 17.30
CA HIS A 11 -20.09 6.72 17.65
C HIS A 11 -18.87 5.90 18.12
N GLN A 12 -19.07 4.89 18.95
CA GLN A 12 -17.99 4.00 19.39
C GLN A 12 -17.39 3.21 18.23
N ALA A 13 -18.22 2.79 17.25
CA ALA A 13 -17.74 2.12 16.05
C ALA A 13 -16.90 3.06 15.18
N LEU A 14 -17.34 4.31 15.01
CA LEU A 14 -16.63 5.36 14.27
C LEU A 14 -15.28 5.68 14.93
N GLU A 15 -15.26 5.92 16.24
CA GLU A 15 -14.04 6.21 17.00
C GLU A 15 -13.00 5.10 16.84
N LYS A 16 -13.44 3.83 17.00
CA LYS A 16 -12.58 2.67 16.76
C LYS A 16 -12.09 2.61 15.32
N CYS A 17 -12.97 2.87 14.34
CA CYS A 17 -12.62 2.84 12.92
C CYS A 17 -11.52 3.87 12.61
N PHE A 18 -11.69 5.12 13.04
CA PHE A 18 -10.70 6.18 12.84
C PHE A 18 -9.37 5.86 13.52
N HIS A 19 -9.40 5.34 14.74
CA HIS A 19 -8.17 4.95 15.43
C HIS A 19 -7.42 3.84 14.67
N VAL A 20 -8.13 2.84 14.17
CA VAL A 20 -7.51 1.79 13.36
C VAL A 20 -6.97 2.36 12.06
N ILE A 21 -7.71 3.23 11.37
CA ILE A 21 -7.27 3.88 10.13
C ILE A 21 -6.00 4.70 10.34
N GLU A 22 -5.90 5.43 11.45
CA GLU A 22 -4.70 6.19 11.81
C GLU A 22 -3.48 5.27 11.98
N GLN A 23 -3.63 4.17 12.74
CA GLN A 23 -2.57 3.18 12.89
C GLN A 23 -2.16 2.56 11.54
N GLN A 24 -3.14 2.21 10.71
CA GLN A 24 -2.90 1.69 9.37
C GLN A 24 -2.19 2.70 8.48
N HIS A 25 -2.55 3.98 8.56
CA HIS A 25 -1.89 5.05 7.80
C HIS A 25 -0.43 5.23 8.20
N ASN A 26 -0.12 5.17 9.50
CA ASN A 26 1.26 5.23 9.98
C ASN A 26 2.08 4.02 9.48
N SER A 27 1.49 2.82 9.51
CA SER A 27 2.12 1.61 8.96
C SER A 27 2.38 1.73 7.46
N TRP A 28 1.41 2.29 6.71
CA TRP A 28 1.54 2.55 5.28
C TRP A 28 2.70 3.51 4.98
N GLN A 29 2.76 4.64 5.67
CA GLN A 29 3.82 5.64 5.48
C GLN A 29 5.21 5.08 5.83
N SER A 30 5.34 4.36 6.94
CA SER A 30 6.60 3.70 7.32
C SER A 30 7.03 2.70 6.24
N THR A 31 6.11 1.85 5.78
CA THR A 31 6.39 0.84 4.76
C THR A 31 6.81 1.47 3.43
N LEU A 32 6.15 2.55 3.00
CA LEU A 32 6.56 3.30 1.82
C LEU A 32 7.96 3.89 1.96
N THR A 33 8.31 4.42 3.14
CA THR A 33 9.64 4.95 3.42
C THR A 33 10.70 3.86 3.33
N GLU A 34 10.39 2.66 3.82
CA GLU A 34 11.27 1.48 3.73
C GLU A 34 11.44 0.96 2.29
N CYS A 35 10.47 1.18 1.40
CA CYS A 35 10.60 0.81 -0.01
C CYS A 35 11.63 1.67 -0.76
N LEU A 36 11.82 2.94 -0.38
CA LEU A 36 12.73 3.87 -1.07
C LEU A 36 14.18 3.36 -1.18
N PRO A 37 14.85 2.92 -0.09
CA PRO A 37 16.21 2.39 -0.19
C PRO A 37 16.28 1.09 -1.00
N ILE A 38 15.24 0.26 -0.96
CA ILE A 38 15.16 -0.99 -1.75
C ILE A 38 15.12 -0.66 -3.24
N LEU A 39 14.27 0.29 -3.64
CA LEU A 39 14.16 0.74 -5.03
C LEU A 39 15.46 1.40 -5.53
N SER A 40 16.13 2.19 -4.68
CA SER A 40 17.43 2.78 -5.00
C SER A 40 18.49 1.71 -5.22
N SER A 41 18.55 0.70 -4.33
CA SER A 41 19.45 -0.45 -4.46
C SER A 41 19.19 -1.23 -5.75
N LEU A 42 17.92 -1.53 -6.05
CA LEU A 42 17.51 -2.20 -7.29
C LEU A 42 17.94 -1.43 -8.53
N SER A 43 17.71 -0.11 -8.57
CA SER A 43 18.13 0.74 -9.69
C SER A 43 19.64 0.65 -9.93
N ASN A 44 20.43 0.77 -8.87
CA ASN A 44 21.88 0.66 -8.94
C ASN A 44 22.33 -0.75 -9.40
N LEU A 45 21.72 -1.82 -8.89
CA LEU A 45 22.06 -3.19 -9.28
C LEU A 45 21.76 -3.46 -10.77
N VAL A 46 20.62 -2.96 -11.27
CA VAL A 46 20.25 -3.07 -12.69
C VAL A 46 21.24 -2.29 -13.56
N GLU A 47 21.62 -1.08 -13.15
CA GLU A 47 22.64 -0.29 -13.86
C GLU A 47 23.99 -1.02 -13.91
N GLN A 48 24.43 -1.60 -12.79
CA GLN A 48 25.64 -2.41 -12.73
C GLN A 48 25.57 -3.64 -13.64
N LEU A 49 24.42 -4.32 -13.71
CA LEU A 49 24.22 -5.46 -14.59
C LEU A 49 24.27 -5.06 -16.08
N GLN A 50 23.68 -3.91 -16.42
CA GLN A 50 23.76 -3.34 -17.75
C GLN A 50 25.21 -2.97 -18.11
N ALA A 51 25.94 -2.29 -17.22
CA ALA A 51 27.34 -1.96 -17.41
C ALA A 51 28.19 -3.21 -17.61
N CYS A 52 27.99 -4.25 -16.79
CA CYS A 52 28.65 -5.55 -16.91
C CYS A 52 28.39 -6.21 -18.27
N THR A 53 27.24 -5.95 -18.89
CA THR A 53 26.89 -6.49 -20.22
C THR A 53 27.50 -5.67 -21.36
N LYS A 54 27.59 -4.35 -21.21
CA LYS A 54 28.14 -3.45 -22.23
C LYS A 54 29.68 -3.46 -22.31
N VAL A 55 30.36 -3.72 -21.20
CA VAL A 55 31.83 -3.70 -21.15
C VAL A 55 32.42 -4.94 -21.82
N VAL A 56 33.42 -4.72 -22.69
CA VAL A 56 34.26 -5.79 -23.23
C VAL A 56 35.43 -6.03 -22.27
N PHE A 57 35.26 -6.98 -21.34
CA PHE A 57 36.24 -7.24 -20.26
C PHE A 57 37.65 -7.56 -20.78
N LYS A 58 37.76 -8.18 -21.96
CA LYS A 58 39.04 -8.47 -22.62
C LYS A 58 39.89 -7.20 -22.91
N ASN A 59 39.25 -6.03 -23.03
CA ASN A 59 39.91 -4.75 -23.31
C ASN A 59 40.19 -3.94 -22.02
N THR A 60 40.06 -4.56 -20.84
CA THR A 60 40.26 -3.91 -19.54
C THR A 60 41.40 -4.58 -18.77
N ALA A 61 41.79 -4.00 -17.63
CA ALA A 61 42.74 -4.61 -16.71
C ALA A 61 42.28 -5.98 -16.16
N PHE A 62 41.00 -6.35 -16.33
CA PHE A 62 40.44 -7.61 -15.86
C PHE A 62 40.54 -8.77 -16.86
N ARG A 63 41.22 -8.59 -18.00
CA ARG A 63 41.32 -9.61 -19.07
C ARG A 63 41.85 -10.98 -18.61
N GLU A 64 42.68 -11.00 -17.56
CA GLU A 64 43.26 -12.22 -17.00
C GLU A 64 42.23 -13.05 -16.21
N PHE A 65 41.07 -12.46 -15.89
CA PHE A 65 39.97 -13.11 -15.16
C PHE A 65 38.83 -13.45 -16.14
N SER A 66 39.00 -14.54 -16.89
CA SER A 66 38.08 -14.97 -17.96
C SER A 66 36.67 -15.32 -17.47
N ASP A 67 36.51 -15.70 -16.19
CA ASP A 67 35.24 -16.05 -15.55
C ASP A 67 34.57 -14.86 -14.82
N LEU A 68 35.27 -13.74 -14.65
CA LEU A 68 34.82 -12.62 -13.82
C LEU A 68 33.47 -12.06 -14.27
N GLN A 69 33.31 -11.83 -15.58
CA GLN A 69 32.06 -11.26 -16.11
C GLN A 69 30.86 -12.17 -15.81
N LEU A 70 31.03 -13.48 -15.97
CA LEU A 70 29.96 -14.46 -15.69
C LEU A 70 29.63 -14.49 -14.19
N ARG A 71 30.64 -14.50 -13.33
CA ARG A 71 30.46 -14.49 -11.87
C ARG A 71 29.83 -13.20 -11.38
N LEU A 72 30.21 -12.06 -11.94
CA LEU A 72 29.64 -10.76 -11.59
C LEU A 72 28.17 -10.69 -11.99
N LYS A 73 27.81 -11.12 -13.21
CA LYS A 73 26.40 -11.21 -13.64
C LYS A 73 25.58 -12.10 -12.72
N TYR A 74 26.11 -13.28 -12.36
CA TYR A 74 25.44 -14.19 -11.43
C TYR A 74 25.19 -13.51 -10.08
N LYS A 75 26.22 -12.88 -9.50
CA LYS A 75 26.09 -12.18 -8.21
C LYS A 75 25.13 -11.00 -8.24
N LEU A 76 25.15 -10.20 -9.30
CA LEU A 76 24.22 -9.09 -9.49
C LEU A 76 22.78 -9.58 -9.62
N THR A 77 22.56 -10.66 -10.38
CA THR A 77 21.23 -11.26 -10.54
C THR A 77 20.68 -11.77 -9.20
N GLN A 78 21.50 -12.49 -8.43
CA GLN A 78 21.12 -12.92 -7.08
C GLN A 78 20.76 -11.74 -6.16
N ALA A 79 21.54 -10.65 -6.20
CA ALA A 79 21.26 -9.47 -5.39
C ALA A 79 19.94 -8.79 -5.81
N ILE A 80 19.66 -8.71 -7.12
CA ILE A 80 18.39 -8.20 -7.65
C ILE A 80 17.22 -9.06 -7.16
N GLU A 81 17.33 -10.38 -7.25
CA GLU A 81 16.30 -11.32 -6.79
C GLU A 81 15.98 -11.11 -5.30
N ILE A 82 17.00 -11.01 -4.44
CA ILE A 82 16.83 -10.75 -3.01
C ILE A 82 16.14 -9.40 -2.77
N SER A 83 16.55 -8.34 -3.45
CA SER A 83 15.91 -7.02 -3.29
C SER A 83 14.47 -7.00 -3.81
N LEU A 84 14.14 -7.78 -4.87
CA LEU A 84 12.77 -7.94 -5.34
C LEU A 84 11.90 -8.71 -4.35
N GLU A 85 12.44 -9.74 -3.70
CA GLU A 85 11.76 -10.47 -2.62
C GLU A 85 11.41 -9.54 -1.46
N GLN A 86 12.37 -8.75 -0.99
CA GLN A 86 12.16 -7.74 0.06
C GLN A 86 11.09 -6.72 -0.33
N LEU A 87 11.12 -6.24 -1.59
CA LEU A 87 10.07 -5.33 -2.08
C LEU A 87 8.70 -6.02 -2.11
N GLY A 88 8.64 -7.29 -2.49
CA GLY A 88 7.43 -8.12 -2.45
C GLY A 88 6.83 -8.22 -1.05
N GLU A 89 7.66 -8.41 -0.02
CA GLU A 89 7.23 -8.39 1.38
C GLU A 89 6.60 -7.04 1.75
N LYS A 90 7.22 -5.91 1.39
CA LYS A 90 6.65 -4.57 1.67
C LYS A 90 5.32 -4.35 0.94
N MET A 91 5.22 -4.79 -0.31
CA MET A 91 3.97 -4.74 -1.08
C MET A 91 2.86 -5.56 -0.42
N SER A 92 3.19 -6.69 0.20
CA SER A 92 2.22 -7.49 0.96
C SER A 92 1.68 -6.74 2.19
N VAL A 93 2.54 -5.99 2.90
CA VAL A 93 2.13 -5.16 4.04
C VAL A 93 1.22 -4.03 3.58
N LEU A 94 1.56 -3.31 2.50
CA LEU A 94 0.71 -2.26 1.94
C LEU A 94 -0.67 -2.79 1.55
N LYS A 95 -0.74 -3.98 0.94
CA LYS A 95 -2.00 -4.65 0.62
C LYS A 95 -2.78 -5.05 1.87
N MET A 96 -2.11 -5.49 2.93
CA MET A 96 -2.74 -5.80 4.21
C MET A 96 -3.35 -4.54 4.84
N VAL A 97 -2.65 -3.41 4.82
CA VAL A 97 -3.16 -2.12 5.30
C VAL A 97 -4.43 -1.72 4.54
N GLN A 98 -4.40 -1.81 3.20
CA GLN A 98 -5.57 -1.52 2.36
C GLN A 98 -6.76 -2.42 2.74
N ASN A 99 -6.56 -3.74 2.82
CA ASN A 99 -7.62 -4.68 3.16
C ASN A 99 -8.19 -4.43 4.55
N THR A 100 -7.32 -4.17 5.53
CA THR A 100 -7.73 -3.89 6.92
C THR A 100 -8.56 -2.62 6.98
N THR A 101 -8.12 -1.56 6.30
CA THR A 101 -8.87 -0.30 6.22
C THR A 101 -10.25 -0.51 5.57
N ASN A 102 -10.31 -1.21 4.43
CA ASN A 102 -11.56 -1.50 3.75
C ASN A 102 -12.53 -2.29 4.63
N ASN A 103 -12.03 -3.30 5.35
CA ASN A 103 -12.83 -4.11 6.24
C ASN A 103 -13.35 -3.31 7.44
N GLN A 104 -12.54 -2.41 8.00
CA GLN A 104 -12.96 -1.55 9.12
C GLN A 104 -14.02 -0.54 8.70
N VAL A 105 -13.85 0.07 7.53
CA VAL A 105 -14.86 0.98 6.96
C VAL A 105 -16.16 0.21 6.71
N ALA A 106 -16.10 -0.96 6.06
CA ALA A 106 -17.29 -1.78 5.82
C ALA A 106 -18.01 -2.21 7.11
N ALA A 107 -17.26 -2.62 8.15
CA ALA A 107 -17.83 -2.98 9.44
C ALA A 107 -18.51 -1.78 10.12
N CYS A 108 -17.93 -0.58 10.00
CA CYS A 108 -18.52 0.65 10.53
C CYS A 108 -19.83 1.00 9.81
N PHE A 109 -19.87 0.89 8.48
CA PHE A 109 -21.10 1.07 7.70
C PHE A 109 -22.18 0.04 8.06
N GLN A 110 -21.82 -1.23 8.24
CA GLN A 110 -22.77 -2.25 8.70
C GLN A 110 -23.35 -1.94 10.08
N MET A 111 -22.54 -1.43 11.01
CA MET A 111 -23.02 -1.01 12.34
C MET A 111 -23.98 0.18 12.24
N TYR A 112 -23.70 1.14 11.35
CA TYR A 112 -24.63 2.24 11.08
C TYR A 112 -25.94 1.74 10.47
N GLU A 113 -25.89 0.90 9.45
CA GLU A 113 -27.07 0.35 8.76
C GLU A 113 -27.99 -0.42 9.72
N GLN A 114 -27.43 -1.20 10.65
CA GLN A 114 -28.20 -1.92 11.69
C GLN A 114 -28.95 -0.99 12.66
N HIS A 115 -28.52 0.27 12.76
CA HIS A 115 -29.04 1.25 13.69
C HIS A 115 -29.74 2.43 13.01
N ALA A 116 -29.75 2.50 11.68
CA ALA A 116 -30.24 3.63 10.90
C ALA A 116 -31.71 3.97 11.21
N ASP A 117 -32.58 2.96 11.24
CA ASP A 117 -34.02 3.13 11.53
C ASP A 117 -34.28 3.65 12.95
N ALA A 118 -33.38 3.33 13.90
CA ALA A 118 -33.53 3.72 15.31
C ALA A 118 -32.96 5.11 15.60
N ILE A 119 -31.96 5.58 14.85
CA ILE A 119 -31.31 6.88 15.05
C ILE A 119 -32.12 7.99 14.38
N GLY A 120 -32.59 7.76 13.14
CA GLY A 120 -33.30 8.74 12.33
C GLY A 120 -32.39 9.83 11.74
N LEU A 121 -32.83 10.41 10.62
CA LEU A 121 -32.01 11.32 9.80
C LEU A 121 -31.52 12.57 10.56
N THR A 122 -32.37 13.16 11.40
CA THR A 122 -32.04 14.40 12.13
C THR A 122 -30.84 14.21 13.04
N ALA A 123 -30.80 13.11 13.80
CA ALA A 123 -29.69 12.83 14.72
C ALA A 123 -28.38 12.51 14.00
N VAL A 124 -28.42 11.99 12.76
CA VAL A 124 -27.21 11.72 11.96
C VAL A 124 -26.56 13.01 11.46
N LEU A 125 -27.36 14.05 11.24
CA LEU A 125 -26.92 15.36 10.74
C LEU A 125 -26.59 16.36 11.88
N GLU A 126 -26.93 16.03 13.12
CA GLU A 126 -26.63 16.88 14.27
C GLU A 126 -25.11 17.04 14.45
N ARG A 127 -24.67 18.30 14.44
CA ARG A 127 -23.29 18.70 14.74
C ARG A 127 -23.20 19.32 16.12
N SER A 128 -22.09 19.07 16.80
CA SER A 128 -21.70 19.75 18.03
C SER A 128 -20.58 20.74 17.74
N CYS A 129 -20.37 21.72 18.62
CA CYS A 129 -19.20 22.59 18.56
C CYS A 129 -17.88 21.82 18.77
N LEU A 130 -17.93 20.62 19.33
CA LEU A 130 -16.76 19.79 19.64
C LEU A 130 -16.65 18.53 18.77
N CYS A 131 -17.72 18.12 18.09
CA CYS A 131 -17.75 16.88 17.31
C CYS A 131 -18.49 17.08 15.97
N PRO A 132 -17.92 16.58 14.87
CA PRO A 132 -18.61 16.56 13.58
C PRO A 132 -19.81 15.62 13.63
N SER A 133 -20.69 15.71 12.63
CA SER A 133 -21.87 14.83 12.57
C SER A 133 -21.47 13.42 12.17
N ILE A 134 -22.36 12.45 12.42
CA ILE A 134 -22.18 11.07 11.95
C ILE A 134 -22.09 11.04 10.43
N ALA A 135 -22.89 11.85 9.73
CA ALA A 135 -22.83 11.96 8.27
C ALA A 135 -21.44 12.37 7.77
N ASP A 136 -20.84 13.39 8.38
CA ASP A 136 -19.51 13.88 8.00
C ASP A 136 -18.43 12.81 8.24
N MET A 137 -18.50 12.16 9.41
CA MET A 137 -17.57 11.10 9.76
C MET A 137 -17.65 9.94 8.77
N LEU A 138 -18.86 9.53 8.38
CA LEU A 138 -19.06 8.47 7.38
C LEU A 138 -18.57 8.89 5.99
N GLU A 139 -18.79 10.15 5.60
CA GLU A 139 -18.24 10.71 4.36
C GLU A 139 -16.71 10.64 4.34
N TRP A 140 -16.05 11.03 5.43
CA TRP A 140 -14.59 10.93 5.56
C TRP A 140 -14.10 9.49 5.45
N LEU A 141 -14.81 8.51 6.03
CA LEU A 141 -14.45 7.10 5.87
C LEU A 141 -14.54 6.63 4.40
N GLN A 142 -15.53 7.12 3.64
CA GLN A 142 -15.60 6.82 2.21
C GLN A 142 -14.45 7.47 1.44
N ASP A 143 -14.05 8.68 1.79
CA ASP A 143 -12.90 9.34 1.17
C ASP A 143 -11.59 8.61 1.47
N VAL A 144 -11.41 8.11 2.69
CA VAL A 144 -10.28 7.22 3.04
C VAL A 144 -10.30 5.95 2.19
N GLN A 145 -11.46 5.31 2.04
CA GLN A 145 -11.60 4.11 1.21
C GLN A 145 -11.27 4.39 -0.27
N ARG A 146 -11.72 5.54 -0.79
CA ARG A 146 -11.40 6.00 -2.15
C ARG A 146 -9.91 6.22 -2.33
N PHE A 147 -9.25 6.86 -1.36
CA PHE A 147 -7.80 7.06 -1.37
C PHE A 147 -7.05 5.73 -1.48
N TYR A 148 -7.31 4.77 -0.60
CA TYR A 148 -6.58 3.49 -0.65
C TYR A 148 -6.90 2.68 -1.91
N ARG A 149 -8.11 2.82 -2.48
CA ARG A 149 -8.48 2.20 -3.77
C ARG A 149 -7.77 2.85 -4.96
N SER A 150 -7.53 4.17 -4.93
CA SER A 150 -6.82 4.85 -6.02
C SER A 150 -5.32 4.56 -6.02
N GLN A 151 -4.73 4.31 -4.84
CA GLN A 151 -3.30 3.97 -4.73
C GLN A 151 -2.95 2.56 -5.26
N TYR A 152 -3.90 1.62 -5.19
CA TYR A 152 -3.79 0.30 -5.82
C TYR A 152 -5.01 0.03 -6.70
N PRO A 153 -4.96 0.33 -8.01
CA PRO A 153 -5.98 -0.17 -8.91
C PRO A 153 -5.97 -1.70 -8.81
N LEU A 154 -7.07 -2.27 -8.32
CA LEU A 154 -7.34 -3.71 -8.25
C LEU A 154 -7.21 -4.32 -9.64
N ASN A 155 -6.00 -4.70 -10.05
CA ASN A 155 -5.74 -5.70 -11.07
C ASN A 155 -4.34 -6.33 -10.94
N VAL A 156 -4.04 -6.86 -9.76
CA VAL A 156 -2.86 -7.73 -9.55
C VAL A 156 -3.03 -9.08 -10.29
N GLY A 157 -4.19 -9.33 -10.93
CA GLY A 157 -4.39 -10.43 -11.89
C GLY A 157 -3.78 -10.20 -13.27
N SER A 158 -3.25 -9.02 -13.57
CA SER A 158 -2.64 -8.69 -14.89
C SER A 158 -1.17 -8.27 -14.81
N CYS A 159 -0.57 -8.24 -13.61
CA CYS A 159 0.83 -7.82 -13.44
C CYS A 159 1.86 -8.82 -13.98
N ALA A 160 1.45 -10.03 -14.39
CA ALA A 160 2.30 -10.93 -15.18
C ALA A 160 2.47 -10.48 -16.65
N HIS A 161 1.66 -9.53 -17.13
CA HIS A 161 1.80 -8.90 -18.45
C HIS A 161 2.34 -7.46 -18.39
N GLY A 162 2.22 -6.78 -17.24
CA GLY A 162 2.64 -5.38 -17.07
C GLY A 162 4.15 -5.15 -17.06
N LEU A 163 4.94 -6.18 -16.68
CA LEU A 163 6.41 -6.13 -16.77
C LEU A 163 6.94 -6.36 -18.20
N PHE A 164 6.09 -6.76 -19.15
CA PHE A 164 6.47 -6.94 -20.55
C PHE A 164 6.24 -5.68 -21.41
N LEU A 165 5.50 -4.69 -20.91
CA LEU A 165 5.11 -3.49 -21.67
C LEU A 165 5.74 -2.19 -21.16
N ALA A 166 6.49 -2.20 -20.05
CA ALA A 166 7.08 -0.99 -19.47
C ALA A 166 8.61 -0.87 -19.68
N GLY A 167 9.19 -1.55 -20.70
CA GLY A 167 10.66 -1.51 -20.87
C GLY A 167 11.24 -2.08 -22.17
N VAL A 168 10.45 -2.25 -23.23
CA VAL A 168 10.98 -2.33 -24.59
C VAL A 168 10.17 -1.35 -25.44
N VAL A 169 10.90 -0.48 -26.13
CA VAL A 169 10.49 0.59 -27.04
C VAL A 169 10.45 2.00 -26.41
N LEU A 170 11.53 2.72 -26.76
CA LEU A 170 11.88 4.14 -26.61
C LEU A 170 12.46 4.58 -25.26
#